data_AF-A0A2J8XZ84-F1
#
_entry.id   AF-A0A2J8XZ84-F1
#
_cell.length_a   1.000
_cell.length_b   1.000
_cell.length_c   1.000
_cell.angle_alpha   90.00
_cell.angle_beta   90.00
_cell.angle_gamma   90.00
#
_symmetry.space_group_name_H-M   'P 1'
#
loop_
_entity.id
_entity.type
_entity.pdbx_description
1 polymer ?
#
loop_
_entity_poly.entity_id
_entity_poly.type
_entity_poly.pdbx_seq_one_letter_code
_entity_poly.pdbx_strand_id
1 'polypeptide(L)'
;MSVGFIGAGQLAFALAKGFTAAGVLAAHKITASSPDMDLATVSALRLSAFRPAPRVIRCMTNTPVVVREGATVYATGTHAQVEDGRLLEQLLSSVGFCTEVEEDLIDAVTGLSGSGPAYAFTALDALADGGV
;
A
#
# COMPACT_ATOMS: atom_id res chain seq x y z
N MET A 1 -9.46 3.24 15.83
CA MET A 1 -8.51 3.32 14.71
C MET A 1 -9.26 3.20 13.41
N SER A 2 -9.11 4.17 12.52
CA SER A 2 -9.66 4.17 11.15
C SER A 2 -8.56 4.47 10.15
N VAL A 3 -8.57 3.83 8.99
CA VAL A 3 -7.58 4.01 7.92
C VAL A 3 -8.28 4.57 6.70
N GLY A 4 -7.69 5.59 6.08
CA GLY A 4 -8.20 6.22 4.86
C GLY A 4 -7.24 6.01 3.69
N PHE A 5 -7.75 5.56 2.54
CA PHE A 5 -7.00 5.48 1.30
C PHE A 5 -7.25 6.74 0.45
N ILE A 6 -6.18 7.27 -0.16
CA ILE A 6 -6.32 8.28 -1.21
C ILE A 6 -6.46 7.53 -2.54
N GLY A 7 -7.64 7.59 -3.15
CA GLY A 7 -8.01 6.74 -4.29
C GLY A 7 -8.81 5.51 -3.87
N ALA A 8 -9.82 5.15 -4.66
CA ALA A 8 -10.60 3.92 -4.53
C ALA A 8 -10.27 2.91 -5.65
N GLY A 9 -9.01 2.86 -6.09
CA GLY A 9 -8.55 1.92 -7.12
C GLY A 9 -8.50 0.47 -6.65
N GLN A 10 -8.11 -0.43 -7.55
CA GLN A 10 -8.02 -1.88 -7.27
C GLN A 10 -7.07 -2.20 -6.11
N LEU A 11 -5.96 -1.47 -5.97
CA LEU A 11 -5.01 -1.68 -4.88
C LEU A 11 -5.60 -1.32 -3.51
N ALA A 12 -6.25 -0.15 -3.41
CA ALA A 12 -6.93 0.27 -2.18
C ALA A 12 -8.01 -0.74 -1.78
N PHE A 13 -8.78 -1.22 -2.76
CA PHE A 13 -9.78 -2.26 -2.53
C PHE A 13 -9.16 -3.60 -2.07
N ALA A 14 -8.07 -4.05 -2.71
CA ALA A 14 -7.39 -5.29 -2.34
C ALA A 14 -6.81 -5.23 -0.91
N LEU A 15 -6.16 -4.13 -0.54
CA LEU A 15 -5.64 -3.91 0.81
C LEU A 15 -6.79 -3.87 1.84
N ALA A 16 -7.85 -3.12 1.56
CA ALA A 16 -9.01 -3.04 2.44
C ALA A 16 -9.67 -4.41 2.68
N LYS A 17 -9.83 -5.20 1.62
CA LYS A 17 -10.35 -6.57 1.68
C LYS A 17 -9.41 -7.46 2.48
N GLY A 18 -8.10 -7.36 2.26
CA GLY A 18 -7.07 -8.10 3.00
C GLY A 18 -7.12 -7.83 4.50
N PHE A 19 -7.13 -6.56 4.90
CA PHE A 19 -7.21 -6.17 6.33
C PHE A 19 -8.49 -6.64 7.01
N THR A 20 -9.62 -6.59 6.29
CA THR A 20 -10.91 -7.06 6.82
C THR A 20 -10.92 -8.58 6.95
N ALA A 21 -10.45 -9.31 5.93
CA ALA A 21 -10.39 -10.77 5.93
C ALA A 21 -9.43 -11.32 6.99
N ALA A 22 -8.32 -10.63 7.25
CA ALA A 22 -7.37 -10.98 8.30
C ALA A 22 -7.85 -10.59 9.72
N GLY A 23 -9.02 -9.96 9.87
CA GLY A 23 -9.55 -9.51 11.16
C GLY A 23 -8.79 -8.35 11.80
N VAL A 24 -7.89 -7.71 11.05
CA VAL A 24 -7.00 -6.66 11.53
C VAL A 24 -7.74 -5.33 11.66
N LEU A 25 -8.64 -5.03 10.72
CA LEU A 25 -9.43 -3.80 10.76
C LEU A 25 -10.87 -4.08 10.30
N ALA A 26 -11.85 -3.61 11.07
CA ALA A 26 -13.25 -3.74 10.70
C ALA A 26 -13.60 -2.84 9.51
N ALA A 27 -14.38 -3.34 8.55
CA ALA A 27 -14.73 -2.62 7.32
C ALA A 27 -15.27 -1.20 7.55
N HIS A 28 -16.08 -0.98 8.59
CA HIS A 28 -16.64 0.34 8.91
C HIS A 28 -15.60 1.39 9.33
N LYS A 29 -14.37 0.96 9.61
CA LYS A 29 -13.22 1.81 9.96
C LYS A 29 -12.29 2.05 8.77
N ILE A 30 -12.59 1.51 7.59
CA ILE A 30 -11.84 1.76 6.36
C ILE A 30 -12.61 2.79 5.53
N THR A 31 -11.93 3.85 5.14
CA THR A 31 -12.45 4.85 4.21
C THR A 31 -11.56 4.97 2.98
N ALA A 32 -12.10 5.51 1.89
CA ALA A 32 -11.33 5.89 0.72
C ALA A 32 -11.83 7.24 0.18
N SER A 33 -11.01 7.93 -0.60
CA SER A 33 -11.43 9.06 -1.43
C SER A 33 -11.35 8.68 -2.90
N SER A 34 -12.27 9.14 -3.73
CA SER A 34 -12.21 8.93 -5.18
C SER A 34 -12.80 10.15 -5.89
N PRO A 35 -12.16 10.68 -6.95
CA PRO A 35 -12.76 11.70 -7.79
C PRO A 35 -13.85 11.11 -8.71
N ASP A 36 -13.74 9.82 -9.04
CA ASP A 36 -14.70 9.07 -9.84
C ASP A 36 -15.59 8.23 -8.92
N MET A 37 -16.91 8.46 -8.99
CA MET A 37 -17.91 7.83 -8.12
C MET A 37 -18.52 6.57 -8.76
N ASP A 38 -18.30 6.33 -10.05
CA ASP A 38 -18.95 5.27 -10.83
C ASP A 38 -18.18 3.94 -10.79
N LEU A 39 -16.98 3.93 -10.20
CA LEU A 39 -16.17 2.73 -10.06
C LEU A 39 -16.83 1.72 -9.12
N ALA A 40 -16.90 0.45 -9.54
CA ALA A 40 -17.43 -0.64 -8.72
C ALA A 40 -16.70 -0.83 -7.37
N THR A 41 -15.44 -0.37 -7.27
CA THR A 41 -14.67 -0.38 -6.02
C THR A 41 -15.12 0.71 -5.04
N VAL A 42 -15.74 1.79 -5.52
CA VAL A 42 -16.24 2.90 -4.70
C VAL A 42 -17.46 2.48 -3.90
N SER A 43 -18.39 1.73 -4.49
CA SER A 43 -19.56 1.22 -3.78
C SER A 43 -19.20 0.23 -2.65
N ALA A 44 -18.01 -0.36 -2.69
CA ALA A 44 -17.50 -1.25 -1.66
C ALA A 44 -16.70 -0.56 -0.55
N LEU A 45 -16.31 0.71 -0.73
CA LEU A 45 -15.51 1.48 0.23
C LEU A 45 -16.28 2.68 0.76
N ARG A 46 -16.12 3.00 2.04
CA ARG A 46 -16.82 4.15 2.64
C ARG A 46 -16.11 5.45 2.26
N LEU A 47 -16.80 6.35 1.56
CA LEU A 47 -16.20 7.62 1.14
C LEU A 47 -16.12 8.63 2.29
N SER A 48 -15.05 9.43 2.33
CA SER A 48 -14.89 10.53 3.29
C SER A 48 -14.56 11.85 2.60
N ALA A 49 -15.17 12.94 3.08
CA ALA A 49 -14.86 14.30 2.65
C ALA A 49 -13.47 14.75 3.17
N PHE A 50 -12.90 15.74 2.49
CA PHE A 50 -11.64 16.39 2.89
C PHE A 50 -11.72 16.96 4.31
N ARG A 51 -10.61 16.87 5.06
CA ARG A 51 -10.48 17.41 6.42
C ARG A 51 -9.34 18.43 6.49
N PRO A 52 -9.49 19.54 7.23
CA PRO A 52 -8.36 20.43 7.55
C PRO A 52 -7.31 19.64 8.35
N ALA A 53 -6.02 19.80 8.01
CA ALA A 53 -4.88 19.17 8.68
C ALA A 53 -5.00 17.62 8.81
N PRO A 54 -5.13 16.88 7.71
CA PRO A 54 -5.31 15.43 7.77
C PRO A 54 -4.01 14.72 8.19
N ARG A 55 -4.15 13.68 9.03
CA ARG A 55 -3.10 12.69 9.28
C ARG A 55 -2.98 11.81 8.05
N VAL A 56 -1.88 11.94 7.31
CA VAL A 56 -1.65 11.21 6.05
C VAL A 56 -0.29 10.54 6.13
N ILE A 57 -0.23 9.29 5.67
CA ILE A 57 1.02 8.59 5.39
C ILE A 57 1.00 8.20 3.92
N ARG A 58 2.04 8.57 3.18
CA ARG A 58 2.27 8.07 1.83
C ARG A 58 2.98 6.73 1.94
N CYS A 59 2.50 5.71 1.26
CA CYS A 59 3.17 4.41 1.20
C CYS A 59 3.19 3.87 -0.22
N MET A 60 4.29 3.20 -0.58
CA MET A 60 4.46 2.55 -1.87
C MET A 60 4.89 1.10 -1.64
N THR A 61 4.10 0.16 -2.15
CA THR A 61 4.36 -1.28 -2.11
C THR A 61 4.58 -1.81 -3.52
N ASN A 62 4.90 -3.09 -3.66
CA ASN A 62 5.14 -3.74 -4.95
C ASN A 62 4.30 -5.03 -5.12
N THR A 63 4.31 -5.57 -6.35
CA THR A 63 3.46 -6.70 -6.76
C THR A 63 3.58 -7.98 -5.89
N PRO A 64 4.77 -8.38 -5.40
CA PRO A 64 4.93 -9.55 -4.54
C PRO A 64 4.15 -9.53 -3.21
N VAL A 65 3.53 -8.40 -2.84
CA VAL A 65 2.62 -8.33 -1.69
C VAL A 65 1.51 -9.40 -1.72
N VAL A 66 1.10 -9.85 -2.92
CA VAL A 66 0.07 -10.89 -3.09
C VAL A 66 0.50 -12.26 -2.57
N VAL A 67 1.80 -12.51 -2.47
CA VAL A 67 2.39 -13.72 -1.87
C VAL A 67 3.04 -13.45 -0.50
N ARG A 68 2.75 -12.29 0.10
CA ARG A 68 3.28 -11.82 1.40
C ARG A 68 4.80 -11.58 1.44
N GLU A 69 5.42 -11.38 0.28
CA GLU A 69 6.85 -11.06 0.15
C GLU A 69 7.04 -9.68 -0.47
N GLY A 70 6.12 -8.76 -0.17
CA GLY A 70 6.19 -7.38 -0.66
C GLY A 70 7.37 -6.60 -0.05
N ALA A 71 7.75 -5.52 -0.70
CA ALA A 71 8.62 -4.50 -0.14
C ALA A 71 7.88 -3.17 -0.17
N THR A 72 7.65 -2.61 1.02
CA THR A 72 6.91 -1.37 1.19
C THR A 72 7.79 -0.32 1.87
N VAL A 73 7.70 0.91 1.39
CA VAL A 73 8.22 2.08 2.09
C VAL A 73 7.12 3.08 2.36
N TYR A 74 7.28 3.87 3.42
CA TYR A 74 6.35 4.92 3.75
C TYR A 74 7.03 6.20 4.27
N ALA A 75 6.34 7.33 4.13
CA ALA A 75 6.73 8.61 4.70
C ALA A 75 5.54 9.27 5.39
N THR A 76 5.79 9.88 6.53
CA THR A 76 4.75 10.51 7.36
C THR A 76 4.51 11.95 6.94
N GLY A 77 3.25 12.31 6.71
CA GLY A 77 2.85 13.70 6.46
C GLY A 77 2.96 14.57 7.72
N THR A 78 2.92 15.89 7.53
CA THR A 78 3.21 16.90 8.57
C THR A 78 2.36 16.78 9.84
N HIS A 79 1.13 16.26 9.74
CA HIS A 79 0.20 16.11 10.86
C HIS A 79 0.12 14.67 11.38
N ALA A 80 0.81 13.72 10.75
CA ALA A 80 0.85 12.33 11.21
C ALA A 80 1.66 12.23 12.51
N GLN A 81 1.21 11.36 13.41
CA GLN A 81 1.92 11.08 14.66
C GLN A 81 2.81 9.84 14.48
N VAL A 82 3.82 9.70 15.34
CA VAL A 82 4.74 8.54 15.33
C VAL A 82 3.96 7.22 15.47
N GLU A 83 2.86 7.24 16.23
CA GLU A 83 1.99 6.08 16.41
C GLU A 83 1.30 5.67 15.10
N ASP A 84 1.05 6.59 14.17
CA ASP A 84 0.48 6.25 12.86
C ASP A 84 1.47 5.46 12.01
N GLY A 85 2.75 5.86 12.01
CA GLY A 85 3.82 5.19 11.27
C GLY A 85 4.02 3.78 11.79
N ARG A 86 4.21 3.63 13.11
CA ARG A 86 4.34 2.32 13.77
C ARG A 86 3.18 1.38 13.46
N LEU A 87 1.98 1.94 13.38
CA LEU A 87 0.79 1.18 13.08
C LEU A 87 0.76 0.73 11.63
N LEU A 88 1.09 1.61 10.68
CA LEU A 88 1.21 1.23 9.28
C LEU A 88 2.27 0.14 9.09
N GLU A 89 3.40 0.29 9.76
CA GLU A 89 4.49 -0.69 9.73
C GLU A 89 4.00 -2.05 10.23
N GLN A 90 3.35 -2.11 11.40
CA GLN A 90 2.74 -3.35 11.91
C GLN A 90 1.75 -3.99 10.92
N LEU A 91 0.94 -3.19 10.23
CA LEU A 91 -0.01 -3.68 9.23
C LEU A 91 0.71 -4.28 8.02
N LEU A 92 1.66 -3.56 7.46
CA LEU A 92 2.32 -3.93 6.19
C LEU A 92 3.43 -4.95 6.39
N SER A 93 3.99 -5.07 7.59
CA SER A 93 4.90 -6.16 7.97
C SER A 93 4.24 -7.53 7.89
N SER A 94 2.90 -7.61 7.90
CA SER A 94 2.17 -8.89 7.71
C SER A 94 2.17 -9.39 6.26
N VAL A 95 2.56 -8.53 5.30
CA VAL A 95 2.55 -8.82 3.86
C VAL A 95 3.91 -8.58 3.19
N GLY A 96 4.97 -8.36 3.98
CA GLY A 96 6.34 -8.23 3.50
C GLY A 96 7.19 -7.26 4.33
N PHE A 97 8.30 -6.81 3.76
CA PHE A 97 9.16 -5.79 4.36
C PHE A 97 8.46 -4.42 4.37
N CYS A 98 8.60 -3.67 5.47
CA CYS A 98 8.07 -2.31 5.60
C CYS A 98 9.06 -1.45 6.40
N THR A 99 9.38 -0.25 5.91
CA THR A 99 10.22 0.70 6.63
C THR A 99 9.84 2.14 6.30
N GLU A 100 10.07 3.04 7.26
CA GLU A 100 9.99 4.48 7.03
C GLU A 100 11.18 4.97 6.20
N VAL A 101 10.94 5.93 5.31
CA VAL A 101 11.95 6.64 4.51
C VAL A 101 11.59 8.12 4.39
N GLU A 102 12.56 8.93 3.98
CA GLU A 102 12.29 10.33 3.60
C GLU A 102 11.42 10.37 2.33
N GLU A 103 10.48 11.33 2.26
CA GLU A 103 9.48 11.45 1.18
C GLU A 103 10.13 11.59 -0.21
N ASP A 104 11.26 12.28 -0.29
CA ASP A 104 12.04 12.48 -1.51
C ASP A 104 12.74 11.21 -2.01
N LEU A 105 12.94 10.21 -1.13
CA LEU A 105 13.48 8.91 -1.49
C LEU A 105 12.42 7.92 -1.99
N ILE A 106 11.12 8.19 -1.78
CA ILE A 106 10.05 7.25 -2.14
C ILE A 106 10.10 6.90 -3.63
N ASP A 107 10.32 7.87 -4.52
CA ASP A 107 10.32 7.62 -5.96
C ASP A 107 11.52 6.76 -6.38
N ALA A 108 12.69 7.01 -5.78
CA ALA A 108 13.90 6.22 -6.02
C ALA A 108 13.72 4.78 -5.54
N VAL A 109 13.19 4.59 -4.32
CA VAL A 109 12.91 3.25 -3.79
C VAL A 109 11.84 2.55 -4.60
N THR A 110 10.77 3.24 -5.01
CA THR A 110 9.72 2.68 -5.86
C THR A 110 10.28 2.23 -7.21
N GLY A 111 11.20 3.00 -7.80
CA GLY A 111 11.88 2.62 -9.03
C GLY A 111 12.61 1.27 -8.90
N LEU A 112 13.25 1.03 -7.74
CA LEU A 112 13.93 -0.22 -7.44
C LEU A 112 12.99 -1.34 -7.01
N SER A 113 12.18 -1.15 -5.96
CA SER A 113 11.33 -2.18 -5.37
C SER A 113 10.10 -2.50 -6.22
N GLY A 114 9.53 -1.49 -6.90
CA GLY A 114 8.39 -1.65 -7.80
C GLY A 114 8.76 -2.37 -9.09
N SER A 115 9.89 -1.99 -9.71
CA SER A 115 10.36 -2.61 -10.96
C SER A 115 11.22 -3.86 -10.74
N GLY A 116 11.82 -4.01 -9.56
CA GLY A 116 12.72 -5.10 -9.21
C GLY A 116 12.19 -6.50 -9.52
N PRO A 117 10.92 -6.83 -9.21
CA PRO A 117 10.33 -8.11 -9.59
C PRO A 117 10.39 -8.38 -11.09
N ALA A 118 10.19 -7.37 -11.94
CA ALA A 118 10.27 -7.55 -13.39
C ALA A 118 11.70 -7.89 -13.84
N TYR A 119 12.72 -7.25 -13.26
CA TYR A 119 14.13 -7.56 -13.55
C TYR A 119 14.47 -8.99 -13.14
N ALA A 120 13.98 -9.43 -11.98
CA ALA A 120 14.17 -10.79 -11.50
C ALA A 120 13.50 -11.81 -12.42
N PHE A 121 12.28 -11.54 -12.91
CA PHE A 121 11.59 -12.41 -13.85
C PHE A 121 12.38 -12.59 -15.14
N THR A 122 12.89 -11.51 -15.73
CA THR A 122 13.72 -11.58 -16.95
C THR A 122 15.01 -12.39 -16.71
N ALA A 123 15.65 -12.22 -15.55
CA ALA A 123 16.86 -12.98 -15.22
C ALA A 123 16.56 -14.48 -15.04
N LEU A 124 15.46 -14.83 -14.37
CA LEU A 124 15.03 -16.21 -14.18
C LEU A 124 14.67 -16.89 -15.51
N ASP A 125 14.01 -16.17 -16.41
CA ASP A 125 13.68 -16.65 -17.76
C ASP A 125 14.94 -16.96 -18.57
N ALA A 126 15.90 -16.03 -18.58
CA ALA A 126 17.19 -16.23 -19.24
C ALA A 126 18.00 -17.41 -18.66
N LEU A 127 17.94 -17.63 -17.34
CA LEU A 127 18.56 -18.79 -16.70
C LEU A 127 17.90 -20.11 -17.10
N ALA A 128 16.57 -20.12 -17.24
CA ALA A 128 15.84 -21.30 -17.70
C ALA A 128 16.18 -21.64 -19.15
N ASP A 129 16.22 -20.64 -20.03
CA ASP A 129 16.61 -20.80 -21.44
C ASP A 129 18.06 -21.30 -21.60
N GLY A 130 18.98 -20.86 -20.73
CA GLY A 130 20.37 -21.32 -20.75
C GLY A 130 20.58 -22.73 -20.19
N GLY A 131 19.57 -23.30 -19.53
CA GLY A 131 19.64 -24.60 -18.86
C GLY A 131 19.23 -25.80 -19.72
N VAL A 132 18.78 -25.58 -20.96
CA VAL A 132 18.31 -26.62 -21.91
C VAL A 132 19.29 -26.91 -23.03
#